data_AF-A0A352JXT0-F1
#
_entry.id   AF-A0A352JXT0-F1
#
_cell.length_a   1.000
_cell.length_b   1.000
_cell.length_c   1.000
_cell.angle_alpha   90.00
_cell.angle_beta   90.00
_cell.angle_gamma   90.00
#
_symmetry.space_group_name_H-M   'P 1'
#
loop_
_entity.id
_entity.type
_entity.pdbx_description
1 polymer ?
#
loop_
_entity_poly.entity_id
_entity_poly.type
_entity_poly.pdbx_seq_one_letter_code
_entity_poly.pdbx_strand_id
1 'polypeptide(L)'
;MHPWSPDETTTLVTHGVYRFSRNPMYFGLVLLLAAYYLYDPTLLSPIGLILVIWFLTRFQILPEERILHRKFGEQYAQYALLVRRWL
;
A
#
# COMPACT_ATOMS: atom_id res chain seq x y z
N MET A 1 8.80 -11.94 3.74
CA MET A 1 8.44 -10.51 3.76
C MET A 1 9.14 -9.91 4.97
N HIS A 2 10.31 -9.29 4.79
CA HIS A 2 11.06 -8.66 5.88
C HIS A 2 11.03 -7.14 5.71
N PRO A 3 10.71 -6.35 6.76
CA PRO A 3 10.53 -4.88 6.64
C PRO A 3 11.83 -4.08 6.50
N TRP A 4 13.00 -4.71 6.59
CA TRP A 4 14.29 -4.03 6.78
C TRP A 4 15.26 -4.14 5.61
N SER A 5 14.89 -4.84 4.53
CA SER A 5 15.80 -5.13 3.39
C SER A 5 15.09 -4.93 2.04
N PRO A 6 14.98 -3.70 1.52
CA PRO A 6 14.40 -3.44 0.20
C PRO A 6 15.23 -4.06 -0.97
N ASP A 7 16.46 -4.48 -0.70
CA ASP A 7 17.35 -5.13 -1.66
C ASP A 7 16.99 -6.60 -1.96
N GLU A 8 16.21 -7.28 -1.11
CA GLU A 8 15.88 -8.71 -1.29
C GLU A 8 14.52 -8.99 -1.94
N THR A 9 13.78 -7.97 -2.38
CA THR A 9 12.56 -8.20 -3.18
C THR A 9 12.97 -8.64 -4.58
N THR A 10 13.15 -9.94 -4.78
CA THR A 10 13.60 -10.57 -6.04
C THR A 10 12.44 -10.93 -6.96
N THR A 11 11.21 -10.94 -6.45
CA THR A 11 10.01 -11.32 -7.20
C THR A 11 8.87 -10.33 -6.95
N LEU A 12 8.34 -9.78 -8.04
CA LEU A 12 7.11 -9.02 -8.03
C LEU A 12 5.96 -10.02 -7.82
N VAL A 13 5.42 -10.10 -6.62
CA VAL A 13 4.29 -11.00 -6.31
C VAL A 13 3.02 -10.35 -6.86
N THR A 14 2.64 -10.72 -8.08
CA THR A 14 1.44 -10.19 -8.77
C THR A 14 0.20 -11.09 -8.61
N HIS A 15 0.33 -12.21 -7.88
CA HIS A 15 -0.74 -13.17 -7.65
C HIS A 15 -1.46 -12.95 -6.31
N GLY A 16 -2.76 -13.28 -6.27
CA GLY A 16 -3.60 -13.16 -5.07
C GLY A 16 -4.07 -11.72 -4.81
N VAL A 17 -3.96 -11.27 -3.55
CA VAL A 17 -4.46 -9.96 -3.09
C VAL A 17 -3.72 -8.79 -3.75
N TYR A 18 -2.47 -9.01 -4.17
CA TYR A 18 -1.66 -8.04 -4.91
C TYR A 18 -2.18 -7.77 -6.33
N ARG A 19 -3.02 -8.64 -6.90
CA ARG A 19 -3.71 -8.38 -8.18
C ARG A 19 -4.77 -7.28 -8.07
N PHE A 20 -5.31 -7.07 -6.87
CA PHE A 20 -6.38 -6.10 -6.61
C PHE A 20 -5.86 -4.77 -6.04
N SER A 21 -4.69 -4.77 -5.40
CA SER A 21 -4.07 -3.54 -4.91
C SER A 21 -2.57 -3.77 -4.80
N ARG A 22 -1.77 -2.77 -5.18
CA ARG A 22 -0.30 -2.85 -5.01
C ARG A 22 0.14 -2.94 -3.55
N ASN A 23 -0.76 -2.64 -2.62
CA ASN A 23 -0.47 -2.39 -1.21
C ASN A 23 -1.52 -3.03 -0.27
N PRO A 24 -1.76 -4.36 -0.36
CA PRO A 24 -2.81 -5.03 0.40
C PRO A 24 -2.57 -5.01 1.91
N MET A 25 -1.32 -4.92 2.35
CA MET A 25 -0.96 -4.78 3.77
C MET A 25 -1.49 -3.46 4.34
N TYR A 26 -1.28 -2.34 3.65
CA TYR A 26 -1.78 -1.04 4.07
C TYR A 26 -3.31 -0.98 4.03
N PHE A 27 -3.93 -1.66 3.05
CA PHE A 27 -5.38 -1.81 3.02
C PHE A 27 -5.90 -2.55 4.26
N GLY A 28 -5.25 -3.66 4.66
CA GLY A 28 -5.58 -4.37 5.89
C GLY A 28 -5.45 -3.48 7.14
N LEU A 29 -4.39 -2.68 7.23
CA LEU A 29 -4.19 -1.73 8.34
C LEU A 29 -5.30 -0.67 8.39
N VAL A 30 -5.66 -0.09 7.23
CA VAL A 30 -6.76 0.89 7.12
C VAL A 30 -8.09 0.25 7.50
N LEU A 31 -8.34 -1.00 7.11
CA LEU A 31 -9.56 -1.73 7.42
C LEU A 31 -9.65 -2.07 8.92
N LEU A 32 -8.52 -2.41 9.55
CA LEU A 32 -8.42 -2.60 11.00
C LEU A 32 -8.65 -1.29 11.76
N LEU A 33 -8.08 -0.18 11.29
CA LEU A 33 -8.34 1.15 11.85
C LEU A 33 -9.81 1.54 11.69
N ALA A 34 -10.40 1.28 10.52
CA ALA A 34 -11.81 1.55 10.27
C ALA A 34 -12.72 0.72 11.18
N ALA A 35 -12.40 -0.57 11.40
CA ALA A 35 -13.12 -1.42 12.35
C ALA A 35 -12.99 -0.90 13.79
N TYR A 36 -11.81 -0.43 14.19
CA TYR A 36 -11.58 0.19 15.50
C TYR A 36 -12.39 1.49 15.66
N TYR A 37 -12.42 2.34 14.63
CA TYR A 37 -13.22 3.56 14.63
C TYR A 37 -14.73 3.30 14.59
N LEU A 38 -15.18 2.15 14.07
CA LEU A 38 -16.58 1.72 14.15
C LEU A 38 -16.93 1.25 15.56
N TYR A 39 -15.97 0.66 16.28
CA TYR A 39 -16.14 0.24 17.66
C TYR A 39 -16.18 1.44 18.62
N ASP A 40 -15.36 2.47 18.39
CA ASP A 40 -15.38 3.73 19.16
C ASP A 40 -15.43 4.95 18.23
N PRO A 41 -16.63 5.34 17.77
CA PRO A 41 -16.79 6.41 16.78
C PRO A 41 -16.64 7.79 17.42
N THR A 42 -15.56 8.48 17.07
CA THR A 42 -15.33 9.90 17.38
C THR A 42 -15.61 10.76 16.15
N LEU A 43 -16.00 12.03 16.30
CA LEU A 43 -16.13 12.97 15.17
C LEU A 43 -14.83 13.10 14.34
N LEU A 44 -13.68 12.84 14.96
CA LEU A 44 -12.36 12.88 14.33
C LEU A 44 -11.97 11.58 13.62
N SER A 45 -12.69 10.47 13.84
CA SER A 45 -12.38 9.15 13.26
C SER A 45 -12.28 9.14 11.73
N PRO A 46 -13.25 9.70 10.95
CA PRO A 46 -13.12 9.70 9.49
C PRO A 46 -11.96 10.59 9.01
N ILE A 47 -11.67 11.69 9.71
CA ILE A 47 -10.56 12.59 9.38
C ILE A 47 -9.23 11.88 9.65
N GLY A 48 -9.11 11.19 10.78
CA GLY A 48 -7.95 10.36 11.13
C GLY A 48 -7.70 9.26 10.10
N LEU A 49 -8.76 8.57 9.67
CA LEU A 49 -8.65 7.53 8.65
C LEU A 49 -8.13 8.07 7.31
N ILE A 50 -8.68 9.21 6.84
CA ILE A 50 -8.22 9.86 5.60
C ILE A 50 -6.77 10.32 5.72
N LEU A 51 -6.38 10.90 6.87
CA LEU A 51 -5.01 11.34 7.11
C LEU A 51 -4.03 10.17 7.12
N VAL A 52 -4.39 9.04 7.74
CA VAL A 52 -3.55 7.83 7.75
C VAL A 52 -3.39 7.26 6.34
N ILE A 53 -4.48 7.15 5.57
CA ILE A 53 -4.44 6.74 4.16
C ILE A 53 -3.50 7.66 3.36
N TRP A 54 -3.66 8.98 3.52
CA TRP A 54 -2.84 9.97 2.82
C TRP A 54 -1.36 9.88 3.22
N PHE A 55 -1.08 9.77 4.53
CA PHE A 55 0.27 9.66 5.06
C PHE A 55 0.96 8.39 4.56
N LEU A 56 0.31 7.23 4.66
CA LEU A 56 0.84 5.96 4.14
C LEU A 56 1.09 6.06 2.63
N THR A 57 0.18 6.68 1.88
CA THR A 57 0.38 6.86 0.43
C THR A 57 1.60 7.70 0.11
N ARG A 58 1.76 8.84 0.79
CA ARG A 58 2.83 9.80 0.49
C ARG A 58 4.20 9.36 1.01
N PHE A 59 4.25 8.80 2.22
CA PHE A 59 5.49 8.51 2.91
C PHE A 59 5.96 7.07 2.79
N GLN A 60 5.05 6.09 2.64
CA GLN A 60 5.42 4.68 2.47
C GLN A 60 5.35 4.26 1.01
N ILE A 61 4.17 4.38 0.39
CA ILE A 61 3.91 3.85 -0.96
C ILE A 61 4.80 4.55 -2.01
N LEU A 62 4.83 5.88 -2.05
CA LEU A 62 5.59 6.62 -3.07
C LEU A 62 7.11 6.32 -3.11
N PRO A 63 7.84 6.30 -1.99
CA PRO A 63 9.25 5.90 -2.01
C PRO A 63 9.44 4.43 -2.36
N GLU A 64 8.58 3.53 -1.87
CA GLU A 64 8.63 2.10 -2.21
C GLU A 64 8.42 1.87 -3.72
N GLU A 65 7.43 2.53 -4.32
CA GLU A 65 7.20 2.50 -5.77
C GLU A 65 8.38 3.08 -6.57
N ARG A 66 9.06 4.10 -6.04
CA ARG A 66 10.26 4.65 -6.70
C ARG A 66 11.42 3.65 -6.68
N ILE A 67 11.60 2.91 -5.59
CA ILE A 67 12.61 1.86 -5.48
C ILE A 67 12.26 0.71 -6.45
N LEU A 68 11.01 0.26 -6.44
CA LEU A 68 10.52 -0.78 -7.35
C LEU A 68 10.66 -0.38 -8.83
N HIS A 69 10.29 0.85 -9.18
CA HIS A 69 10.48 1.37 -10.53
C HIS A 69 11.96 1.45 -10.94
N ARG A 70 12.86 1.82 -10.01
CA ARG A 70 14.31 1.80 -10.28
C ARG A 70 14.87 0.38 -10.44
N LYS A 71 14.34 -0.58 -9.68
CA LYS A 71 14.82 -1.98 -9.66
C LYS A 71 14.29 -2.82 -10.81
N PHE A 72 13.02 -2.65 -11.17
CA PHE A 72 12.31 -3.48 -12.16
C PHE A 72 11.95 -2.73 -13.46
N GLY A 73 12.14 -1.40 -13.52
CA GLY A 73 11.95 -0.61 -14.75
C GLY A 73 10.61 -0.86 -15.44
N GLU A 74 10.68 -1.35 -16.68
CA GLU A 74 9.49 -1.63 -17.51
C GLU A 74 8.55 -2.70 -16.94
N GLN A 75 9.06 -3.74 -16.26
CA GLN A 75 8.20 -4.76 -15.65
C GLN A 75 7.27 -4.13 -14.59
N TYR A 76 7.81 -3.18 -13.82
CA TYR A 76 7.02 -2.43 -12.86
C TYR A 76 6.07 -1.42 -13.53
N ALA A 77 6.50 -0.78 -14.63
CA ALA A 77 5.62 0.11 -15.39
C ALA A 77 4.40 -0.61 -15.98
N GLN A 78 4.59 -1.80 -16.55
CA GLN A 78 3.49 -2.65 -17.04
C GLN A 78 2.57 -3.10 -15.91
N TYR A 79 3.14 -3.49 -14.76
CA TYR A 79 2.35 -3.83 -13.59
C TYR A 79 1.56 -2.64 -13.03
N ALA A 80 2.15 -1.45 -13.00
CA ALA A 80 1.49 -0.22 -12.58
C ALA A 80 0.36 0.21 -13.52
N LEU A 81 0.38 -0.21 -14.79
CA LEU A 81 -0.73 -0.01 -15.72
C LEU A 81 -1.89 -0.98 -15.46
N LEU A 82 -1.58 -2.20 -15.01
CA LEU A 82 -2.57 -3.26 -14.79
C LEU A 82 -3.31 -3.14 -13.45
N VAL A 83 -2.66 -2.60 -12.41
CA VAL A 83 -3.20 -2.55 -11.05
C VAL A 83 -3.13 -1.12 -10.51
N ARG A 84 -4.21 -0.59 -9.95
CA ARG A 84 -4.23 0.76 -9.35
C ARG A 84 -3.58 0.78 -7.96
N ARG A 85 -3.16 1.97 -7.51
CA ARG A 85 -2.48 2.17 -6.21
C ARG A 85 -3.35 1.85 -5.01
N TRP A 86 -4.62 2.24 -5.10
CA TRP A 86 -5.68 1.98 -4.14
C TRP A 86 -6.90 1.59 -4.98
N LEU A 87 -7.26 0.31 -5.00
CA LEU A 87 -8.30 -0.29 -5.86
C LEU A 87 -8.07 -0.16 -7.38
#